data_AF-A0A953DK19-F1
#
_entry.id   AF-A0A953DK19-F1
#
_cell.length_a   1.000
_cell.length_b   1.000
_cell.length_c   1.000
_cell.angle_alpha   90.00
_cell.angle_beta   90.00
_cell.angle_gamma   90.00
#
_symmetry.space_group_name_H-M   'P 1'
#
loop_
_entity.id
_entity.type
_entity.pdbx_description
1 polymer ?
#
loop_
_entity_poly.entity_id
_entity_poly.type
_entity_poly.pdbx_seq_one_letter_code
_entity_poly.pdbx_strand_id
1 'polypeptide(L)'
;MSATTPPEPRPVFLAPHYDDVALSCGGTVAALAEGGARPLIVTCFGGAPDGPLSDFARFQHERWGVGPDDAVRIRRAEEACAAAALRAEALWLDFRDAIYRGTRYTSDDDLFGPLHPDDRPLVDDLTAAVAALAAP
;
A
#
# COMPACT_ATOMS: atom_id res chain seq x y z
N MET A 1 26.04 -33.60 -12.88
CA MET A 1 24.69 -33.01 -13.00
C MET A 1 24.52 -32.09 -11.80
N SER A 2 24.62 -30.77 -11.97
CA SER A 2 24.39 -29.83 -10.87
C SER A 2 22.89 -29.64 -10.74
N ALA A 3 22.31 -30.09 -9.63
CA ALA A 3 20.92 -29.81 -9.33
C ALA A 3 20.78 -28.29 -9.11
N THR A 4 20.00 -27.62 -9.94
CA THR A 4 19.61 -26.24 -9.71
C THR A 4 18.71 -26.22 -8.48
N THR A 5 19.20 -25.64 -7.39
CA THR A 5 18.36 -25.33 -6.23
C THR A 5 17.19 -24.47 -6.72
N PRO A 6 15.93 -24.80 -6.38
CA PRO A 6 14.81 -23.93 -6.71
C PRO A 6 15.07 -22.53 -6.13
N PRO A 7 14.65 -21.47 -6.83
CA PRO A 7 14.83 -20.11 -6.31
C PRO A 7 14.18 -20.00 -4.93
N GLU A 8 14.87 -19.37 -3.99
CA GLU A 8 14.30 -19.12 -2.67
C GLU A 8 13.03 -18.26 -2.79
N PRO A 9 11.98 -18.58 -2.02
CA PRO A 9 10.75 -17.80 -2.05
C PRO A 9 11.02 -16.37 -1.61
N ARG A 10 10.50 -15.42 -2.38
CA ARG A 10 10.65 -14.00 -2.12
C ARG A 10 9.76 -13.55 -0.96
N PRO A 11 10.28 -12.87 0.09
CA PRO A 11 9.42 -12.27 1.11
C PRO A 11 8.57 -11.14 0.52
N VAL A 12 7.26 -11.19 0.75
CA VAL A 12 6.31 -10.16 0.33
C VAL A 12 5.58 -9.62 1.56
N PHE A 13 5.56 -8.30 1.68
CA PHE A 13 4.91 -7.55 2.75
C PHE A 13 3.73 -6.79 2.16
N LEU A 14 2.51 -7.18 2.52
CA LEU A 14 1.30 -6.48 2.09
C LEU A 14 1.01 -5.34 3.07
N ALA A 15 1.08 -4.11 2.57
CA ALA A 15 0.81 -2.88 3.31
C ALA A 15 -0.56 -2.35 2.86
N PRO A 16 -1.53 -2.12 3.75
CA PRO A 16 -2.74 -1.39 3.37
C PRO A 16 -2.41 -0.04 2.74
N HIS A 17 -1.60 0.79 3.39
CA HIS A 17 -1.24 2.13 2.96
C HIS A 17 0.27 2.36 2.88
N TYR A 18 0.65 3.52 2.33
CA TYR A 18 2.01 4.02 2.33
C TYR A 18 2.40 4.42 3.74
N ASP A 19 3.39 3.73 4.34
CA ASP A 19 3.92 3.84 5.72
C ASP A 19 3.79 2.54 6.55
N ASP A 20 2.74 1.75 6.35
CA ASP A 20 2.33 0.68 7.27
C ASP A 20 3.46 -0.31 7.54
N VAL A 21 4.19 -0.74 6.51
CA VAL A 21 5.31 -1.68 6.66
C VAL A 21 6.50 -1.03 7.34
N ALA A 22 6.86 0.19 6.94
CA ALA A 22 7.97 0.91 7.55
C ALA A 22 7.75 1.13 9.06
N LEU A 23 6.52 1.48 9.46
CA LEU A 23 6.14 1.73 10.85
C LEU A 23 5.93 0.44 11.66
N SER A 24 5.40 -0.62 11.06
CA SER A 24 5.00 -1.83 11.80
C SER A 24 6.08 -2.89 11.85
N CYS A 25 6.80 -3.11 10.74
CA CYS A 25 7.69 -4.26 10.59
C CYS A 25 8.96 -3.98 9.77
N GLY A 26 9.36 -2.71 9.61
CA GLY A 26 10.54 -2.32 8.84
C GLY A 26 11.84 -2.99 9.31
N GLY A 27 11.99 -3.22 10.63
CA GLY A 27 13.14 -3.97 11.17
C GLY A 27 13.22 -5.40 10.64
N THR A 28 12.08 -6.08 10.47
CA THR A 28 12.01 -7.43 9.89
C THR A 28 12.39 -7.41 8.40
N VAL A 29 11.90 -6.42 7.66
CA VAL A 29 12.25 -6.22 6.25
C VAL A 29 13.76 -6.05 6.09
N ALA A 30 14.35 -5.15 6.88
CA ALA A 30 15.79 -4.87 6.85
C ALA A 30 16.61 -6.13 7.21
N ALA A 31 16.22 -6.87 8.25
CA ALA A 31 16.91 -8.09 8.66
C ALA A 31 16.89 -9.18 7.57
N LEU A 32 15.76 -9.36 6.88
CA LEU A 32 15.67 -10.29 5.75
C LEU A 32 16.57 -9.84 4.59
N ALA A 33 16.57 -8.54 4.27
CA ALA A 33 17.43 -7.99 3.23
C ALA A 33 18.93 -8.13 3.57
N GLU A 34 19.31 -7.91 4.83
CA GLU A 34 20.67 -8.17 5.33
C GLU A 34 21.07 -9.64 5.27
N GLY A 35 20.09 -10.54 5.45
CA GLY A 35 20.25 -11.98 5.23
C GLY A 35 20.36 -12.41 3.76
N GLY A 36 20.31 -11.47 2.81
CA GLY A 36 20.45 -11.72 1.38
C GLY A 36 19.14 -11.93 0.62
N ALA A 37 17.98 -11.84 1.30
CA ALA A 37 16.69 -11.88 0.63
C ALA A 37 16.43 -10.58 -0.17
N ARG A 38 15.40 -10.60 -1.02
CA ARG A 38 14.91 -9.42 -1.75
C ARG A 38 13.44 -9.12 -1.38
N PRO A 39 13.17 -8.52 -0.22
CA PRO A 39 11.81 -8.21 0.18
C PRO A 39 11.07 -7.35 -0.85
N LEU A 40 9.78 -7.60 -1.04
CA LEU A 40 8.87 -6.74 -1.78
C LEU A 40 7.87 -6.13 -0.79
N ILE A 41 7.74 -4.81 -0.79
CA ILE A 41 6.64 -4.11 -0.12
C ILE A 41 5.57 -3.83 -1.18
N VAL A 42 4.35 -4.29 -0.93
CA VAL A 42 3.18 -4.12 -1.80
C VAL A 42 2.17 -3.25 -1.09
N THR A 43 2.03 -2.00 -1.51
CA THR A 43 0.99 -1.11 -1.01
C THR A 43 -0.33 -1.37 -1.74
N CYS A 44 -1.35 -1.82 -1.03
CA CYS A 44 -2.66 -2.17 -1.59
C CYS A 44 -3.43 -0.93 -2.04
N PHE A 45 -3.54 0.09 -1.20
CA PHE A 45 -4.34 1.29 -1.47
C PHE A 45 -3.50 2.45 -2.01
N GLY A 46 -2.75 2.19 -3.10
CA GLY A 46 -1.85 3.15 -3.72
C GLY A 46 -2.47 3.95 -4.89
N GLY A 47 -3.75 3.79 -5.16
CA GLY A 47 -4.45 4.41 -6.28
C GLY A 47 -4.69 5.91 -6.10
N ALA A 48 -4.64 6.64 -7.21
CA ALA A 48 -5.05 8.05 -7.27
C ALA A 48 -6.59 8.20 -7.21
N PRO A 49 -7.11 9.33 -6.71
CA PRO A 49 -8.53 9.64 -6.84
C PRO A 49 -8.95 9.72 -8.32
N ASP A 50 -10.16 9.27 -8.64
CA ASP A 50 -10.74 9.25 -10.00
C ASP A 50 -11.60 10.47 -10.32
N GLY A 51 -11.64 11.46 -9.43
CA GLY A 51 -12.43 12.67 -9.55
C GLY A 51 -12.13 13.69 -8.46
N PRO A 52 -12.99 14.73 -8.32
CA PRO A 52 -12.83 15.74 -7.28
C PRO A 52 -12.80 15.13 -5.89
N LEU A 53 -11.91 15.65 -5.04
CA LEU A 53 -11.82 15.23 -3.65
C LEU A 53 -13.08 15.62 -2.87
N SER A 54 -13.53 14.72 -2.00
CA SER A 54 -14.53 15.04 -0.97
C SER A 54 -13.96 16.06 0.02
N ASP A 55 -14.83 16.74 0.77
CA ASP A 55 -14.42 17.68 1.82
C ASP A 55 -13.51 17.00 2.86
N PHE A 56 -13.82 15.74 3.19
CA PHE A 56 -13.01 14.94 4.12
C PHE A 56 -11.64 14.61 3.55
N ALA A 57 -11.54 14.22 2.27
CA ALA A 57 -10.25 13.96 1.64
C ALA A 57 -9.37 15.22 1.55
N ARG A 58 -9.97 16.39 1.22
CA ARG A 58 -9.25 17.67 1.23
C ARG A 58 -8.76 18.03 2.63
N PHE A 59 -9.61 17.85 3.65
CA PHE A 59 -9.23 18.06 5.04
C PHE A 59 -8.03 17.18 5.45
N GLN A 60 -8.02 15.91 5.05
CA GLN A 60 -6.88 15.02 5.33
C GLN A 60 -5.60 15.49 4.62
N HIS A 61 -5.68 15.94 3.36
CA HIS A 61 -4.53 16.48 2.63
C HIS A 61 -3.98 17.74 3.28
N GLU A 62 -4.86 18.67 3.67
CA GLU A 62 -4.47 19.90 4.38
C GLU A 62 -3.77 19.57 5.71
N ARG A 63 -4.30 18.59 6.46
CA ARG A 63 -3.70 18.12 7.71
C ARG A 63 -2.31 17.50 7.49
N TRP A 64 -2.09 16.82 6.38
CA TRP A 64 -0.78 16.28 5.99
C TRP A 64 0.17 17.37 5.44
N GLY A 65 -0.32 18.60 5.23
CA GLY A 65 0.47 19.69 4.69
C GLY A 65 0.80 19.51 3.19
N VAL A 66 -0.01 18.75 2.47
CA VAL A 66 0.17 18.49 1.03
C VAL A 66 -0.92 19.17 0.21
N GLY A 67 -0.57 19.59 -1.01
CA GLY A 67 -1.55 20.08 -1.96
C GLY A 67 -2.52 18.97 -2.40
N PRO A 68 -3.75 19.33 -2.82
CA PRO A 68 -4.81 18.37 -3.14
C PRO A 68 -4.43 17.37 -4.26
N ASP A 69 -3.64 17.81 -5.23
CA ASP A 69 -3.22 16.97 -6.37
C ASP A 69 -1.90 16.22 -6.10
N ASP A 70 -1.24 16.50 -4.97
CA ASP A 70 0.11 16.03 -4.69
C ASP A 70 0.18 14.84 -3.73
N ALA A 71 -0.88 14.58 -2.95
CA ALA A 71 -0.84 13.62 -1.85
C ALA A 71 -0.35 12.22 -2.28
N VAL A 72 -0.96 11.62 -3.31
CA VAL A 72 -0.57 10.27 -3.77
C VAL A 72 0.83 10.27 -4.39
N ARG A 73 1.20 11.32 -5.13
CA ARG A 73 2.53 11.46 -5.71
C ARG A 73 3.61 11.54 -4.62
N ILE A 74 3.37 12.34 -3.59
CA ILE A 74 4.28 12.49 -2.44
C ILE A 74 4.39 11.17 -1.68
N ARG A 75 3.27 10.54 -1.34
CA ARG A 75 3.29 9.26 -0.60
C ARG A 75 3.97 8.13 -1.37
N ARG A 76 3.84 8.08 -2.70
CA ARG A 76 4.63 7.14 -3.55
C ARG A 76 6.13 7.40 -3.45
N ALA A 77 6.54 8.68 -3.42
CA ALA A 77 7.94 9.04 -3.28
C ALA A 77 8.48 8.71 -1.87
N GLU A 78 7.65 8.91 -0.84
CA GLU A 78 7.96 8.52 0.54
C GLU A 78 8.12 7.01 0.68
N GLU A 79 7.21 6.22 0.12
CA GLU A 79 7.30 4.76 0.12
C GLU A 79 8.55 4.26 -0.63
N ALA A 80 8.86 4.84 -1.78
CA ALA A 80 10.09 4.52 -2.51
C ALA A 80 11.36 4.82 -1.68
N CYS A 81 11.36 5.93 -0.95
CA CYS A 81 12.45 6.29 -0.04
C CYS A 81 12.56 5.32 1.15
N ALA A 82 11.43 4.99 1.77
CA ALA A 82 11.37 4.05 2.89
C ALA A 82 11.83 2.64 2.46
N ALA A 83 11.30 2.12 1.34
CA ALA A 83 11.71 0.83 0.79
C ALA A 83 13.22 0.80 0.48
N ALA A 84 13.77 1.86 -0.13
CA ALA A 84 15.20 1.97 -0.37
C ALA A 84 16.03 1.95 0.92
N ALA A 85 15.61 2.67 1.96
CA ALA A 85 16.25 2.66 3.27
C ALA A 85 16.22 1.25 3.92
N LEU A 86 15.14 0.50 3.69
CA LEU A 86 14.95 -0.87 4.16
C LEU A 86 15.58 -1.94 3.25
N ARG A 87 16.23 -1.54 2.14
CA ARG A 87 16.76 -2.44 1.10
C ARG A 87 15.71 -3.40 0.51
N ALA A 88 14.48 -2.90 0.39
CA ALA A 88 13.37 -3.59 -0.24
C ALA A 88 13.02 -2.96 -1.60
N GLU A 89 12.27 -3.70 -2.41
CA GLU A 89 11.58 -3.13 -3.57
C GLU A 89 10.18 -2.67 -3.16
N ALA A 90 9.65 -1.67 -3.85
CA ALA A 90 8.28 -1.18 -3.66
C ALA A 90 7.44 -1.44 -4.90
N LEU A 91 6.21 -1.90 -4.68
CA LEU A 91 5.14 -2.01 -5.66
C LEU A 91 3.87 -1.46 -5.01
N TRP A 92 3.02 -0.80 -5.78
CA TRP A 92 1.72 -0.37 -5.29
C TRP A 92 0.63 -0.74 -6.29
N LEU A 93 -0.50 -1.20 -5.76
CA LEU A 93 -1.70 -1.49 -6.51
C LEU A 93 -2.55 -0.21 -6.63
N ASP A 94 -3.33 -0.11 -7.70
CA ASP A 94 -4.12 1.09 -8.00
C ASP A 94 -5.48 1.14 -7.29
N PHE A 95 -5.67 0.40 -6.19
CA PHE A 95 -6.87 0.54 -5.38
C PHE A 95 -6.86 1.86 -4.63
N ARG A 96 -8.00 2.55 -4.61
CA ARG A 96 -8.15 3.84 -3.92
C ARG A 96 -8.23 3.65 -2.41
N ASP A 97 -7.52 4.48 -1.65
CA ASP A 97 -7.70 4.68 -0.21
C ASP A 97 -9.16 5.03 0.12
N ALA A 98 -9.61 4.69 1.33
CA ALA A 98 -10.98 4.88 1.81
C ALA A 98 -11.45 6.32 1.63
N ILE A 99 -10.58 7.29 1.90
CA ILE A 99 -10.90 8.71 1.77
C ILE A 99 -11.24 9.12 0.33
N TYR A 100 -10.85 8.33 -0.68
CA TYR A 100 -11.15 8.57 -2.10
C TYR A 100 -12.31 7.73 -2.65
N ARG A 101 -12.99 6.92 -1.81
CA ARG A 101 -14.08 6.03 -2.25
C ARG A 101 -15.46 6.71 -2.21
N GLY A 102 -15.52 7.95 -2.71
CA GLY A 102 -16.75 8.73 -2.86
C GLY A 102 -17.32 9.22 -1.52
N THR A 103 -18.62 9.03 -1.31
CA THR A 103 -19.33 9.47 -0.09
C THR A 103 -19.39 8.39 1.00
N ARG A 104 -18.61 7.31 0.86
CA ARG A 104 -18.65 6.16 1.80
C ARG A 104 -17.94 6.44 3.12
N TYR A 105 -16.89 7.27 3.07
CA TYR A 105 -16.06 7.63 4.21
C TYR A 105 -15.90 9.14 4.23
N THR A 106 -16.66 9.81 5.10
CA THR A 106 -16.73 11.28 5.15
C THR A 106 -16.32 11.85 6.50
N SER A 107 -15.92 11.00 7.43
CA SER A 107 -15.52 11.35 8.78
C SER A 107 -14.57 10.28 9.35
N ASP A 108 -13.91 10.61 10.46
CA ASP A 108 -13.14 9.63 11.22
C ASP A 108 -14.04 8.51 11.77
N ASP A 109 -15.28 8.82 12.17
CA ASP A 109 -16.24 7.81 12.65
C ASP A 109 -16.59 6.78 11.56
N ASP A 110 -16.73 7.22 10.31
CA ASP A 110 -16.91 6.30 9.18
C ASP A 110 -15.64 5.47 8.93
N LEU A 111 -14.47 6.12 8.98
CA LEU A 111 -13.18 5.52 8.65
C LEU A 111 -12.76 4.44 9.67
N PHE A 112 -13.01 4.69 10.95
CA PHE A 112 -12.74 3.74 12.05
C PHE A 112 -13.95 2.89 12.42
N GLY A 113 -15.07 3.06 11.71
CA GLY A 113 -16.28 2.28 11.86
C GLY A 113 -16.24 0.94 11.11
N PRO A 114 -17.40 0.27 10.99
CA PRO A 114 -17.53 -0.95 10.21
C PRO A 114 -17.21 -0.72 8.72
N LEU A 115 -16.72 -1.76 8.04
CA LEU A 115 -16.55 -1.74 6.58
C LEU A 115 -17.87 -1.37 5.88
N HIS A 116 -17.82 -0.39 4.98
CA HIS A 116 -18.98 0.00 4.20
C HIS A 116 -19.42 -1.17 3.29
N PRO A 117 -20.72 -1.52 3.20
CA PRO A 117 -21.17 -2.70 2.44
C PRO A 117 -20.71 -2.73 0.98
N ASP A 118 -20.67 -1.56 0.32
CA ASP A 118 -20.19 -1.43 -1.06
C ASP A 118 -18.70 -1.77 -1.26
N ASP A 119 -17.90 -1.78 -0.21
CA ASP A 119 -16.49 -2.20 -0.28
C ASP A 119 -16.35 -3.72 -0.17
N ARG A 120 -17.44 -4.48 0.01
CA ARG A 120 -17.36 -5.94 0.09
C ARG A 120 -16.76 -6.59 -1.18
N PRO A 121 -17.12 -6.18 -2.41
CA PRO A 121 -16.50 -6.71 -3.63
C PRO A 121 -15.00 -6.41 -3.75
N LEU A 122 -14.53 -5.31 -3.14
CA LEU A 122 -13.11 -4.93 -3.16
C LEU A 122 -12.20 -6.01 -2.55
N VAL A 123 -12.73 -6.81 -1.62
CA VAL A 123 -12.01 -7.95 -1.03
C VAL A 123 -11.66 -8.99 -2.09
N ASP A 124 -12.58 -9.31 -2.99
CA ASP A 124 -12.36 -10.27 -4.05
C ASP A 124 -11.35 -9.72 -5.07
N ASP A 125 -11.47 -8.43 -5.43
CA ASP A 125 -10.54 -7.76 -6.35
C ASP A 125 -9.11 -7.69 -5.77
N LEU A 126 -8.96 -7.32 -4.49
CA LEU A 126 -7.67 -7.32 -3.79
C LEU A 126 -7.07 -8.72 -3.73
N THR A 127 -7.89 -9.73 -3.45
CA THR A 127 -7.42 -11.13 -3.39
C THR A 127 -6.89 -11.57 -4.75
N ALA A 128 -7.60 -11.25 -5.83
CA ALA A 128 -7.15 -11.56 -7.19
C ALA A 128 -5.85 -10.83 -7.55
N ALA A 129 -5.73 -9.53 -7.21
CA ALA A 129 -4.53 -8.75 -7.48
C ALA A 129 -3.31 -9.27 -6.70
N VAL A 130 -3.48 -9.61 -5.42
CA VAL A 130 -2.40 -10.18 -4.59
C VAL A 130 -2.00 -11.57 -5.09
N ALA A 131 -2.97 -12.42 -5.47
CA ALA A 131 -2.67 -13.73 -6.02
C ALA A 131 -1.88 -13.64 -7.34
N ALA A 132 -2.15 -12.63 -8.17
CA ALA A 132 -1.42 -12.40 -9.41
C ALA A 132 0.07 -12.03 -9.19
N LEU A 133 0.44 -11.51 -8.02
CA LEU A 133 1.85 -11.23 -7.67
C LEU A 133 2.67 -12.50 -7.44
N ALA A 134 2.00 -13.62 -7.15
CA ALA A 134 2.62 -14.93 -6.95
C ALA A 134 2.62 -15.78 -8.25
N ALA A 135 2.03 -15.29 -9.34
CA ALA A 135 2.03 -15.98 -10.62
C ALA A 135 3.46 -15.99 -11.22
N PRO A 136 3.88 -17.12 -11.81
CA PRO A 136 5.23 -17.30 -12.36
C PRO A 136 5.52 -16.44 -13.60
#